data_AF-A0A392MTT0-F1
#
_entry.id   AF-A0A392MTT0-F1
#
_cell.length_a   1.000
_cell.length_b   1.000
_cell.length_c   1.000
_cell.angle_alpha   90.00
_cell.angle_beta   90.00
_cell.angle_gamma   90.00
#
_symmetry.space_group_name_H-M   'P 1'
#
loop_
_entity.id
_entity.type
_entity.pdbx_description
1 polymer ?
#
loop_
_entity_poly.entity_id
_entity_poly.type
_entity_poly.pdbx_seq_one_letter_code
_entity_poly.pdbx_strand_id
1 'polypeptide(L)'
;YGDNTTTITKEHLEPYMDGVTVEQAIQNNRFYILDHHDAIFPYLRKLNENGAKAYATRTILFLKNDGTLKPLAIELSTPNPEGDSFGPVSNVYYPESEGVEASIWLLAKAYVVVNDACYHQLISHWLNTHATVEPFIIATNRHLSVVHPIHKLLLPHYRNTMNINANARSNLIKAEGIIESTYLFGKYSMQFSSDVYKDWVFPDEGLPNDLIKRGVAVKDPSSPHGIRLLIEDYPYASDGLEIWAAIKSWVEEYVNFYYKSDAAITQDAE
;
A
#
# COMPACT_ATOMS: atom_id res chain seq x y z
N TYR A 1 -7.80 16.26 -13.82
CA TYR A 1 -9.16 15.72 -13.91
C TYR A 1 -10.17 16.74 -13.38
N GLY A 2 -10.18 18.00 -13.86
CA GLY A 2 -11.02 19.08 -13.29
C GLY A 2 -10.78 19.40 -11.81
N ASP A 3 -11.78 19.95 -11.12
CA ASP A 3 -11.75 20.15 -9.67
C ASP A 3 -11.86 18.79 -8.96
N ASN A 4 -10.80 18.42 -8.24
CA ASN A 4 -10.69 17.16 -7.49
C ASN A 4 -10.76 17.37 -5.98
N THR A 5 -11.22 18.56 -5.55
CA THR A 5 -11.40 18.86 -4.13
C THR A 5 -12.39 17.88 -3.52
N THR A 6 -12.00 17.24 -2.41
CA THR A 6 -12.91 16.33 -1.70
C THR A 6 -14.18 17.06 -1.26
N THR A 7 -15.30 16.37 -1.36
CA THR A 7 -16.62 16.85 -0.94
C THR A 7 -16.90 16.56 0.54
N ILE A 8 -15.99 15.88 1.24
CA ILE A 8 -16.08 15.62 2.67
C ILE A 8 -15.85 16.92 3.44
N THR A 9 -16.82 17.32 4.26
CA THR A 9 -16.75 18.52 5.11
C THR A 9 -16.52 18.15 6.57
N LYS A 10 -15.79 18.98 7.31
CA LYS A 10 -15.50 18.73 8.74
C LYS A 10 -16.76 18.76 9.59
N GLU A 11 -17.74 19.58 9.23
CA GLU A 11 -19.00 19.74 9.95
C GLU A 11 -19.79 18.42 10.05
N HIS A 12 -19.63 17.52 9.07
CA HIS A 12 -20.24 16.19 9.09
C HIS A 12 -19.39 15.14 9.83
N LEU A 13 -18.09 15.38 10.02
CA LEU A 13 -17.19 14.44 10.70
C LEU A 13 -17.17 14.64 12.21
N GLU A 14 -17.05 15.90 12.67
CA GLU A 14 -16.84 16.27 14.07
C GLU A 14 -17.88 15.71 15.06
N PRO A 15 -19.18 15.59 14.73
CA PRO A 15 -20.16 14.97 15.62
C PRO A 15 -19.81 13.53 16.04
N TYR A 16 -18.95 12.84 15.27
CA TYR A 16 -18.57 11.45 15.49
C TYR A 16 -17.14 11.27 16.03
N MET A 17 -16.47 12.36 16.43
CA MET A 17 -15.05 12.40 16.82
C MET A 17 -14.83 12.59 18.33
N ASP A 18 -15.74 12.07 19.16
CA ASP A 18 -15.62 12.08 20.63
C ASP A 18 -15.38 13.48 21.24
N GLY A 19 -15.96 14.52 20.63
CA GLY A 19 -15.82 15.93 21.06
C GLY A 19 -14.51 16.60 20.62
N VAL A 20 -13.73 15.97 19.74
CA VAL A 20 -12.49 16.51 19.16
C VAL A 20 -12.78 17.12 17.79
N THR A 21 -12.27 18.32 17.50
CA THR A 21 -12.41 18.94 16.17
C THR A 21 -11.49 18.27 15.14
N VAL A 22 -11.76 18.45 13.84
CA VAL A 22 -10.88 17.90 12.80
C VAL A 22 -9.46 18.48 12.93
N GLU A 23 -9.32 19.78 13.19
CA GLU A 23 -8.01 20.42 13.36
C GLU A 23 -7.26 19.87 14.57
N GLN A 24 -7.95 19.64 15.69
CA GLN A 24 -7.35 18.99 16.87
C GLN A 24 -6.94 17.56 16.58
N ALA A 25 -7.74 16.79 15.84
CA ALA A 25 -7.40 15.42 15.48
C ALA A 25 -6.16 15.38 14.57
N ILE A 26 -6.05 16.28 13.60
CA ILE A 26 -4.86 16.41 12.74
C ILE A 26 -3.63 16.79 13.57
N GLN A 27 -3.72 17.83 14.40
CA GLN A 27 -2.62 18.28 15.26
C GLN A 27 -2.10 17.19 16.21
N ASN A 28 -3.00 16.32 16.66
CA ASN A 28 -2.66 15.22 17.57
C ASN A 28 -2.38 13.88 16.86
N ASN A 29 -2.26 13.86 15.52
CA ASN A 29 -2.01 12.64 14.73
C ASN A 29 -3.08 11.55 14.95
N ARG A 30 -4.35 11.94 14.94
CA ARG A 30 -5.51 11.06 15.15
C ARG A 30 -6.42 10.98 13.93
N PHE A 31 -6.06 11.62 12.82
CA PHE A 31 -6.86 11.70 11.61
C PHE A 31 -6.11 11.05 10.45
N TYR A 32 -6.66 9.96 9.91
CA TYR A 32 -6.01 9.09 8.93
C TYR A 32 -6.89 8.89 7.70
N ILE A 33 -6.27 8.42 6.62
CA ILE A 33 -6.92 8.23 5.33
C ILE A 33 -6.48 6.90 4.70
N LEU A 34 -7.43 6.17 4.13
CA LEU A 34 -7.18 5.13 3.13
C LEU A 34 -7.57 5.72 1.78
N ASP A 35 -6.56 6.13 1.00
CA ASP A 35 -6.76 6.85 -0.26
C ASP A 35 -6.46 5.95 -1.47
N HIS A 36 -7.52 5.48 -2.13
CA HIS A 36 -7.43 4.79 -3.42
C HIS A 36 -7.81 5.70 -4.59
N HIS A 37 -8.18 6.97 -4.32
CA HIS A 37 -8.73 7.88 -5.31
C HIS A 37 -7.78 8.08 -6.49
N ASP A 38 -6.58 8.58 -6.21
CA ASP A 38 -5.65 9.04 -7.26
C ASP A 38 -5.11 7.88 -8.10
N ALA A 39 -4.91 6.72 -7.49
CA ALA A 39 -4.46 5.52 -8.19
C ALA A 39 -5.53 4.96 -9.14
N ILE A 40 -6.79 4.93 -8.72
CA ILE A 40 -7.87 4.22 -9.43
C ILE A 40 -8.65 5.15 -10.37
N PHE A 41 -8.79 6.44 -10.04
CA PHE A 41 -9.57 7.40 -10.84
C PHE A 41 -9.21 7.41 -12.33
N PRO A 42 -7.91 7.37 -12.73
CA PRO A 42 -7.51 7.33 -14.15
C PRO A 42 -8.05 6.13 -14.95
N TYR A 43 -8.47 5.07 -14.27
CA TYR A 43 -8.98 3.84 -14.88
C TYR A 43 -10.51 3.77 -14.90
N LEU A 44 -11.20 4.53 -14.04
CA LEU A 44 -12.64 4.35 -13.81
C LEU A 44 -13.50 4.41 -15.07
N ARG A 45 -13.23 5.35 -15.99
CA ARG A 45 -14.00 5.47 -17.24
C ARG A 45 -13.89 4.19 -18.06
N LYS A 46 -12.67 3.69 -18.25
CA LYS A 46 -12.40 2.45 -18.99
C LYS A 46 -13.03 1.23 -18.31
N LEU A 47 -13.01 1.18 -16.98
CA LEU A 47 -13.62 0.08 -16.23
C LEU A 47 -15.14 0.10 -16.36
N ASN A 48 -15.75 1.27 -16.21
CA ASN A 48 -17.21 1.43 -16.22
C ASN A 48 -17.84 1.23 -17.60
N GLU A 49 -17.12 1.58 -18.67
CA GLU A 49 -17.52 1.30 -20.05
C GLU A 49 -17.51 -0.20 -20.39
N ASN A 50 -16.66 -1.00 -19.73
CA ASN A 50 -16.57 -2.45 -19.94
C ASN A 50 -17.52 -3.26 -19.04
N GLY A 51 -18.62 -2.64 -18.58
CA GLY A 51 -19.70 -3.30 -17.84
C GLY A 51 -19.54 -3.27 -16.32
N ALA A 52 -18.32 -3.07 -15.78
CA ALA A 52 -18.12 -2.89 -14.34
C ALA A 52 -18.81 -1.62 -13.82
N LYS A 53 -18.97 -1.54 -12.50
CA LYS A 53 -19.46 -0.35 -11.78
C LYS A 53 -18.50 -0.05 -10.64
N ALA A 54 -17.43 0.65 -10.99
CA ALA A 54 -16.34 1.04 -10.11
C ALA A 54 -16.50 2.49 -9.63
N TYR A 55 -16.01 2.70 -8.41
CA TYR A 55 -15.75 4.00 -7.82
C TYR A 55 -14.28 4.05 -7.43
N ALA A 56 -13.70 5.24 -7.43
CA ALA A 56 -12.44 5.49 -6.76
C ALA A 56 -12.76 6.01 -5.36
N THR A 57 -12.29 5.29 -4.35
CA THR A 57 -12.73 5.51 -2.97
C THR A 57 -11.71 6.26 -2.13
N ARG A 58 -12.20 7.13 -1.24
CA ARG A 58 -11.42 7.72 -0.16
C ARG A 58 -12.13 7.47 1.17
N THR A 59 -11.43 6.90 2.14
CA THR A 59 -11.99 6.63 3.48
C THR A 59 -11.28 7.43 4.54
N ILE A 60 -12.03 8.16 5.36
CA ILE A 60 -11.50 8.90 6.50
C ILE A 60 -11.63 8.06 7.77
N LEU A 61 -10.55 8.00 8.54
CA LEU A 61 -10.41 7.20 9.74
C LEU A 61 -10.00 8.10 10.92
N PHE A 62 -10.55 7.83 12.10
CA PHE A 62 -10.23 8.53 13.33
C PHE A 62 -9.71 7.57 14.39
N LEU A 63 -8.57 7.91 14.99
CA LEU A 63 -8.00 7.17 16.12
C LEU A 63 -8.67 7.62 17.41
N LYS A 64 -9.44 6.72 18.02
CA LYS A 64 -10.14 6.96 19.29
C LYS A 64 -9.17 6.94 20.48
N ASN A 65 -9.65 7.43 21.63
CA ASN A 65 -8.88 7.39 22.88
C ASN A 65 -8.61 5.95 23.37
N ASP A 66 -9.40 4.97 22.93
CA ASP A 66 -9.20 3.56 23.24
C ASP A 66 -8.18 2.85 22.33
N GLY A 67 -7.51 3.59 21.45
CA GLY A 67 -6.48 3.07 20.54
C GLY A 67 -7.02 2.48 19.24
N THR A 68 -8.33 2.37 19.05
CA THR A 68 -8.91 1.76 17.84
C THR A 68 -9.27 2.79 16.76
N LEU A 69 -9.14 2.39 15.48
CA LEU A 69 -9.55 3.21 14.34
C LEU A 69 -11.06 3.09 14.08
N LYS A 70 -11.72 4.24 13.87
CA LYS A 70 -13.12 4.35 13.51
C LYS A 70 -13.26 4.98 12.13
N PRO A 71 -13.94 4.35 11.15
CA PRO A 71 -14.28 5.01 9.89
C PRO A 71 -15.32 6.11 10.12
N LEU A 72 -15.08 7.30 9.57
CA LEU A 72 -15.95 8.46 9.70
C LEU A 72 -16.74 8.78 8.43
N ALA A 73 -16.13 8.56 7.26
CA ALA A 73 -16.76 8.84 5.97
C ALA A 73 -16.10 8.02 4.86
N ILE A 74 -16.88 7.72 3.82
CA ILE A 74 -16.40 7.17 2.56
C ILE A 74 -16.88 8.08 1.43
N GLU A 75 -15.96 8.60 0.64
CA GLU A 75 -16.26 9.31 -0.59
C GLU A 75 -16.12 8.33 -1.77
N LEU A 76 -17.18 8.21 -2.57
CA LEU A 76 -17.22 7.40 -3.78
C LEU A 76 -17.23 8.32 -5.00
N SER A 77 -16.12 8.35 -5.74
CA SER A 77 -15.94 9.24 -6.89
C SER A 77 -16.12 8.49 -8.21
N THR A 78 -16.77 9.13 -9.18
CA THR A 78 -16.97 8.62 -10.55
C THR A 78 -16.52 9.64 -11.60
N PRO A 79 -16.18 9.22 -12.83
CA PRO A 79 -15.88 10.16 -13.91
C PRO A 79 -17.09 11.04 -14.23
N ASN A 80 -16.88 12.34 -14.45
CA ASN A 80 -17.96 13.23 -14.88
C ASN A 80 -18.48 12.82 -16.28
N PRO A 81 -19.81 12.71 -16.49
CA PRO A 81 -20.39 12.38 -17.79
C PRO A 81 -19.97 13.30 -18.95
N GLU A 82 -19.69 14.58 -18.67
CA GLU A 82 -19.26 15.58 -19.66
C GLU A 82 -17.79 15.44 -20.06
N GLY A 83 -17.01 14.67 -19.30
CA GLY A 83 -15.61 14.36 -19.60
C GLY A 83 -14.69 14.52 -18.40
N ASP A 84 -13.51 13.90 -18.48
CA ASP A 84 -12.52 13.85 -17.40
C ASP A 84 -11.95 15.24 -17.01
N SER A 85 -12.04 16.23 -17.89
CA SER A 85 -11.62 17.61 -17.62
C SER A 85 -12.51 18.34 -16.63
N PHE A 86 -13.73 17.86 -16.35
CA PHE A 86 -14.73 18.54 -15.52
C PHE A 86 -14.66 18.20 -14.03
N GLY A 87 -13.94 17.16 -13.62
CA GLY A 87 -13.93 16.72 -12.21
C GLY A 87 -14.40 15.27 -12.05
N PRO A 88 -14.16 14.64 -10.90
CA PRO A 88 -15.03 13.60 -10.38
C PRO A 88 -16.44 14.13 -10.08
N VAL A 89 -17.44 13.25 -10.18
CA VAL A 89 -18.72 13.38 -9.50
C VAL A 89 -18.69 12.47 -8.28
N SER A 90 -18.78 13.05 -7.10
CA SER A 90 -18.56 12.36 -5.82
C SER A 90 -19.79 12.41 -4.94
N ASN A 91 -20.05 11.31 -4.23
CA ASN A 91 -21.00 11.26 -3.14
C ASN A 91 -20.28 10.79 -1.86
N VAL A 92 -20.64 11.40 -0.73
CA VAL A 92 -20.09 11.03 0.58
C VAL A 92 -21.13 10.25 1.37
N TYR A 93 -20.67 9.17 1.98
CA TYR A 93 -21.48 8.28 2.81
C TYR A 93 -20.90 8.23 4.22
N TYR A 94 -21.78 8.19 5.21
CA TYR A 94 -21.45 8.24 6.64
C TYR A 94 -21.89 6.95 7.34
N PRO A 95 -21.25 6.58 8.47
CA PRO A 95 -21.64 5.42 9.25
C PRO A 95 -23.08 5.52 9.77
N GLU A 96 -23.90 4.53 9.42
CA GLU A 96 -25.27 4.36 9.91
C GLU A 96 -25.50 2.91 10.36
N SER A 97 -26.31 2.72 11.39
CA SER A 97 -26.56 1.40 12.01
C SER A 97 -27.96 0.84 11.76
N GLU A 98 -28.90 1.67 11.31
CA GLU A 98 -30.29 1.29 11.08
C GLU A 98 -30.77 1.73 9.69
N GLY A 99 -31.92 1.21 9.27
CA GLY A 99 -32.59 1.64 8.04
C GLY A 99 -31.88 1.25 6.73
N VAL A 100 -32.28 1.94 5.65
CA VAL A 100 -31.70 1.75 4.32
C VAL A 100 -30.29 2.34 4.27
N GLU A 101 -30.02 3.36 5.07
CA GLU A 101 -28.77 4.07 5.19
C GLU A 101 -27.65 3.16 5.70
N ALA A 102 -27.93 2.27 6.67
CA ALA A 102 -26.97 1.25 7.09
C ALA A 102 -26.58 0.27 5.97
N SER A 103 -27.54 -0.06 5.09
CA SER A 103 -27.27 -0.90 3.92
C SER A 103 -26.44 -0.16 2.86
N ILE A 104 -26.71 1.13 2.66
CA ILE A 104 -25.92 2.00 1.78
C ILE A 104 -24.49 2.14 2.32
N TRP A 105 -24.32 2.33 3.63
CA TRP A 105 -23.01 2.37 4.28
C TRP A 105 -22.25 1.04 4.12
N LEU A 106 -22.94 -0.09 4.25
CA LEU A 106 -22.36 -1.40 3.99
C LEU A 106 -21.87 -1.53 2.54
N LEU A 107 -22.65 -1.04 1.56
CA LEU A 107 -22.24 -1.02 0.16
C LEU A 107 -21.06 -0.07 -0.10
N ALA A 108 -21.02 1.10 0.53
CA ALA A 108 -19.89 2.02 0.44
C ALA A 108 -18.60 1.35 0.91
N LYS A 109 -18.63 0.63 2.05
CA LYS A 109 -17.51 -0.19 2.51
C LYS A 109 -17.15 -1.31 1.53
N ALA A 110 -18.14 -1.95 0.89
CA ALA A 110 -17.87 -2.97 -0.12
C ALA A 110 -17.07 -2.41 -1.30
N TYR A 111 -17.39 -1.21 -1.79
CA TYR A 111 -16.61 -0.55 -2.84
C TYR A 111 -15.18 -0.23 -2.40
N VAL A 112 -14.98 0.22 -1.16
CA VAL A 112 -13.64 0.42 -0.58
C VAL A 112 -12.86 -0.89 -0.59
N VAL A 113 -13.46 -1.99 -0.13
CA VAL A 113 -12.80 -3.30 -0.08
C VAL A 113 -12.50 -3.84 -1.48
N VAL A 114 -13.32 -3.53 -2.50
CA VAL A 114 -13.00 -3.88 -3.90
C VAL A 114 -11.77 -3.13 -4.40
N ASN A 115 -11.67 -1.82 -4.12
CA ASN A 115 -10.47 -1.02 -4.43
C ASN A 115 -9.24 -1.60 -3.71
N ASP A 116 -9.37 -1.84 -2.40
CA ASP A 116 -8.31 -2.35 -1.55
C ASP A 116 -7.83 -3.74 -1.98
N ALA A 117 -8.76 -4.65 -2.31
CA ALA A 117 -8.41 -5.99 -2.80
C ALA A 117 -7.62 -5.96 -4.11
N CYS A 118 -7.97 -5.04 -5.03
CA CYS A 118 -7.23 -4.85 -6.27
C CYS A 118 -5.84 -4.25 -6.01
N TYR A 119 -5.75 -3.22 -5.18
CA TYR A 119 -4.48 -2.60 -4.82
C TYR A 119 -3.57 -3.62 -4.10
N HIS A 120 -4.10 -4.33 -3.11
CA HIS A 120 -3.40 -5.39 -2.39
C HIS A 120 -2.84 -6.43 -3.36
N GLN A 121 -3.66 -7.02 -4.23
CA GLN A 121 -3.20 -8.11 -5.09
C GLN A 121 -2.20 -7.65 -6.15
N LEU A 122 -2.44 -6.51 -6.78
CA LEU A 122 -1.66 -6.06 -7.93
C LEU A 122 -0.41 -5.28 -7.52
N ILE A 123 -0.46 -4.59 -6.38
CA ILE A 123 0.59 -3.69 -5.91
C ILE A 123 1.29 -4.30 -4.69
N SER A 124 0.63 -4.32 -3.53
CA SER A 124 1.26 -4.73 -2.26
C SER A 124 1.80 -6.16 -2.31
N HIS A 125 1.10 -7.06 -3.00
CA HIS A 125 1.47 -8.46 -3.16
C HIS A 125 2.28 -8.67 -4.45
N TRP A 126 1.67 -8.59 -5.63
CA TRP A 126 2.36 -8.91 -6.88
C TRP A 126 3.55 -7.99 -7.16
N LEU A 127 3.35 -6.67 -7.21
CA LEU A 127 4.42 -5.75 -7.59
C LEU A 127 5.55 -5.73 -6.54
N ASN A 128 5.20 -5.38 -5.31
CA ASN A 128 6.18 -5.05 -4.26
C ASN A 128 6.90 -6.27 -3.68
N THR A 129 6.41 -7.49 -3.94
CA THR A 129 7.09 -8.72 -3.50
C THR A 129 7.48 -9.64 -4.65
N HIS A 130 6.58 -10.03 -5.54
CA HIS A 130 6.91 -10.98 -6.59
C HIS A 130 7.77 -10.35 -7.69
N ALA A 131 7.31 -9.24 -8.27
CA ALA A 131 7.90 -8.66 -9.46
C ALA A 131 9.21 -7.92 -9.15
N THR A 132 9.28 -7.18 -8.05
CA THR A 132 10.47 -6.42 -7.63
C THR A 132 11.60 -7.33 -7.13
N VAL A 133 11.30 -8.52 -6.59
CA VAL A 133 12.34 -9.43 -6.07
C VAL A 133 13.05 -10.21 -7.19
N GLU A 134 12.33 -10.62 -8.24
CA GLU A 134 12.89 -11.45 -9.33
C GLU A 134 14.17 -10.88 -9.98
N PRO A 135 14.29 -9.56 -10.25
CA PRO A 135 15.53 -8.95 -10.74
C PRO A 135 16.75 -9.18 -9.82
N PHE A 136 16.59 -9.12 -8.49
CA PHE A 136 17.70 -9.37 -7.56
C PHE A 136 18.17 -10.83 -7.62
N ILE A 137 17.26 -11.78 -7.85
CA ILE A 137 17.59 -13.20 -8.02
C ILE A 137 18.43 -13.39 -9.28
N ILE A 138 18.01 -12.78 -10.38
CA ILE A 138 18.71 -12.85 -11.67
C ILE A 138 20.10 -12.24 -11.54
N ALA A 139 20.22 -11.04 -10.96
CA ALA A 139 21.49 -10.36 -10.75
C ALA A 139 22.44 -11.20 -9.87
N THR A 140 21.95 -11.69 -8.72
CA THR A 140 22.74 -12.51 -7.80
C THR A 140 23.32 -13.75 -8.47
N ASN A 141 22.52 -14.50 -9.24
CA ASN A 141 23.00 -15.71 -9.92
C ASN A 141 23.93 -15.42 -11.11
N ARG A 142 23.87 -14.23 -11.69
CA ARG A 142 24.70 -13.85 -12.84
C ARG A 142 26.04 -13.25 -12.45
N HIS A 143 26.10 -12.59 -11.30
CA HIS A 143 27.24 -11.76 -10.91
C HIS A 143 27.95 -12.26 -9.66
N LEU A 144 27.25 -12.92 -8.73
CA LEU A 144 27.87 -13.42 -7.51
C LEU A 144 28.07 -14.94 -7.59
N SER A 145 29.33 -15.38 -7.47
CA SER A 145 29.70 -16.79 -7.43
C SER A 145 28.98 -17.53 -6.29
N VAL A 146 28.72 -18.84 -6.46
CA VAL A 146 28.07 -19.65 -5.41
C VAL A 146 28.87 -19.72 -4.09
N VAL A 147 30.16 -19.36 -4.14
CA VAL A 147 31.01 -19.26 -2.94
C VAL A 147 31.01 -17.85 -2.33
N HIS A 148 30.52 -16.83 -3.04
CA HIS A 148 30.48 -15.44 -2.61
C HIS A 148 29.64 -15.30 -1.32
N PRO A 149 30.09 -14.52 -0.31
CA PRO A 149 29.38 -14.40 0.96
C PRO A 149 27.96 -13.83 0.79
N ILE A 150 27.81 -12.79 -0.04
CA ILE A 150 26.48 -12.20 -0.29
C ILE A 150 25.56 -13.14 -1.08
N HIS A 151 26.10 -14.00 -1.97
CA HIS A 151 25.30 -15.04 -2.62
C HIS A 151 24.71 -15.99 -1.58
N LYS A 152 25.54 -16.48 -0.64
CA LYS A 152 25.10 -17.40 0.42
C LYS A 152 24.10 -16.76 1.37
N LEU A 153 24.25 -15.47 1.67
CA LEU A 153 23.33 -14.71 2.50
C LEU A 153 21.95 -14.60 1.84
N LEU A 154 21.89 -14.26 0.56
CA LEU A 154 20.64 -13.96 -0.14
C LEU A 154 19.92 -15.20 -0.68
N LEU A 155 20.65 -16.22 -1.11
CA LEU A 155 20.11 -17.40 -1.79
C LEU A 155 18.91 -18.06 -1.06
N PRO A 156 18.91 -18.27 0.27
CA PRO A 156 17.77 -18.87 0.96
C PRO A 156 16.46 -18.08 0.80
N HIS A 157 16.55 -16.75 0.66
CA HIS A 157 15.41 -15.84 0.52
C HIS A 157 14.81 -15.85 -0.91
N TYR A 158 15.47 -16.49 -1.87
CA TYR A 158 15.02 -16.56 -3.26
C TYR A 158 14.32 -17.87 -3.60
N ARG A 159 14.19 -18.78 -2.62
CA ARG A 159 13.65 -20.11 -2.82
C ARG A 159 12.25 -20.03 -3.44
N ASN A 160 12.12 -20.66 -4.60
CA ASN A 160 10.86 -20.83 -5.35
C ASN A 160 10.26 -19.55 -5.98
N THR A 161 10.81 -18.36 -5.76
CA THR A 161 10.26 -17.09 -6.29
C THR A 161 10.18 -17.09 -7.83
N MET A 162 11.26 -17.43 -8.53
CA MET A 162 11.23 -17.48 -10.01
C MET A 162 10.23 -18.52 -10.56
N ASN A 163 10.11 -19.67 -9.88
CA ASN A 163 9.20 -20.73 -10.27
C ASN A 163 7.73 -20.31 -10.09
N ILE A 164 7.37 -19.72 -8.94
CA ILE A 164 6.02 -19.21 -8.72
C ILE A 164 5.71 -18.04 -9.66
N ASN A 165 6.68 -17.15 -9.92
CA ASN A 165 6.49 -16.04 -10.87
C ASN A 165 6.28 -16.53 -12.31
N ALA A 166 7.01 -17.56 -12.76
CA ALA A 166 6.79 -18.16 -14.07
C ALA A 166 5.39 -18.80 -14.19
N ASN A 167 4.95 -19.48 -13.13
CA ASN A 167 3.58 -20.03 -13.06
C ASN A 167 2.52 -18.93 -13.03
N ALA A 168 2.77 -17.84 -12.31
CA ALA A 168 1.89 -16.68 -12.27
C ALA A 168 1.76 -16.04 -13.67
N ARG A 169 2.87 -15.83 -14.38
CA ARG A 169 2.86 -15.37 -15.78
C ARG A 169 2.09 -16.30 -16.72
N SER A 170 2.07 -17.60 -16.44
CA SER A 170 1.43 -18.59 -17.33
C SER A 170 -0.06 -18.81 -17.06
N ASN A 171 -0.53 -18.52 -15.83
CA ASN A 171 -1.87 -18.89 -15.38
C ASN A 171 -2.62 -17.77 -14.64
N LEU A 172 -1.92 -17.00 -13.80
CA LEU A 172 -2.53 -16.04 -12.88
C LEU A 172 -2.74 -14.67 -13.54
N ILE A 173 -1.67 -14.07 -14.07
CA ILE A 173 -1.64 -12.67 -14.54
C ILE A 173 -1.56 -12.53 -16.07
N LYS A 174 -1.68 -13.63 -16.81
CA LYS A 174 -1.79 -13.56 -18.28
C LYS A 174 -3.12 -12.94 -18.71
N ALA A 175 -3.20 -12.56 -19.98
CA ALA A 175 -4.46 -12.26 -20.64
C ALA A 175 -5.46 -13.41 -20.43
N GLU A 176 -6.69 -13.06 -20.02
CA GLU A 176 -7.76 -14.02 -19.70
C GLU A 176 -7.38 -15.00 -18.56
N GLY A 177 -6.34 -14.68 -17.78
CA GLY A 177 -5.94 -15.41 -16.60
C GLY A 177 -6.89 -15.21 -15.43
N ILE A 178 -6.56 -15.80 -14.29
CA ILE A 178 -7.38 -15.75 -13.08
C ILE A 178 -7.61 -14.30 -12.62
N ILE A 179 -6.56 -13.47 -12.58
CA ILE A 179 -6.67 -12.08 -12.11
C ILE A 179 -7.60 -11.27 -13.02
N GLU A 180 -7.39 -11.32 -14.34
CA GLU A 180 -8.25 -10.58 -15.27
C GLU A 180 -9.71 -11.05 -15.25
N SER A 181 -9.95 -12.32 -14.92
CA SER A 181 -11.30 -12.90 -14.91
C SER A 181 -12.04 -12.69 -13.59
N THR A 182 -11.35 -12.32 -12.50
CA THR A 182 -11.93 -12.29 -11.15
C THR A 182 -11.79 -10.96 -10.41
N TYR A 183 -10.90 -10.06 -10.85
CA TYR A 183 -10.68 -8.75 -10.23
C TYR A 183 -11.23 -7.61 -11.09
N LEU A 184 -11.56 -6.49 -10.44
CA LEU A 184 -12.20 -5.33 -11.05
C LEU A 184 -11.47 -4.81 -12.29
N PHE A 185 -10.14 -4.77 -12.23
CA PHE A 185 -9.33 -4.14 -13.29
C PHE A 185 -9.33 -4.94 -14.60
N GLY A 186 -9.70 -6.22 -14.58
CA GLY A 186 -9.73 -7.06 -15.76
C GLY A 186 -8.43 -6.99 -16.56
N LYS A 187 -8.55 -6.80 -17.88
CA LYS A 187 -7.42 -6.61 -18.82
C LYS A 187 -6.49 -5.43 -18.51
N TYR A 188 -6.88 -4.50 -17.65
CA TYR A 188 -6.06 -3.36 -17.25
C TYR A 188 -5.19 -3.64 -16.02
N SER A 189 -5.29 -4.83 -15.41
CA SER A 189 -4.64 -5.17 -14.14
C SER A 189 -3.11 -4.99 -14.17
N MET A 190 -2.44 -5.50 -15.21
CA MET A 190 -0.98 -5.37 -15.33
C MET A 190 -0.54 -3.98 -15.75
N GLN A 191 -1.38 -3.24 -16.50
CA GLN A 191 -1.11 -1.83 -16.78
C GLN A 191 -1.17 -0.99 -15.50
N PHE A 192 -2.16 -1.21 -14.65
CA PHE A 192 -2.29 -0.54 -13.36
C PHE A 192 -1.06 -0.77 -12.47
N SER A 193 -0.62 -2.03 -12.36
CA SER A 193 0.61 -2.38 -11.64
C SER A 193 1.84 -1.65 -12.21
N SER A 194 1.98 -1.60 -13.53
CA SER A 194 3.08 -0.89 -14.18
C SER A 194 3.02 0.64 -14.00
N ASP A 195 1.83 1.23 -13.94
CA ASP A 195 1.68 2.67 -13.74
C ASP A 195 2.04 3.07 -12.30
N VAL A 196 1.62 2.28 -11.31
CA VAL A 196 2.01 2.49 -9.90
C VAL A 196 3.51 2.28 -9.68
N TYR A 197 4.14 1.37 -10.42
CA TYR A 197 5.59 1.15 -10.34
C TYR A 197 6.43 2.39 -10.66
N LYS A 198 5.90 3.38 -11.38
CA LYS A 198 6.61 4.63 -11.68
C LYS A 198 7.04 5.40 -10.43
N ASP A 199 6.29 5.24 -9.34
CA ASP A 199 6.54 5.91 -8.05
C ASP A 199 7.17 4.96 -7.02
N TRP A 200 7.55 3.75 -7.43
CA TRP A 200 8.21 2.77 -6.55
C TRP A 200 9.66 3.18 -6.27
N VAL A 201 10.06 3.14 -4.99
CA VAL A 201 11.36 3.62 -4.51
C VAL A 201 11.95 2.60 -3.54
N PHE A 202 13.03 1.93 -3.96
CA PHE A 202 13.61 0.81 -3.19
C PHE A 202 13.93 1.14 -1.71
N PRO A 203 14.57 2.28 -1.35
CA PRO A 203 14.81 2.61 0.05
C PRO A 203 13.54 2.76 0.91
N ASP A 204 12.39 3.08 0.30
CA ASP A 204 11.14 3.26 1.02
C ASP A 204 10.49 1.93 1.41
N GLU A 205 10.89 0.81 0.81
CA GLU A 205 10.41 -0.54 1.15
C GLU A 205 10.94 -1.05 2.50
N GLY A 206 11.96 -0.38 3.07
CA GLY A 206 12.39 -0.66 4.42
C GLY A 206 11.30 -0.24 5.42
N LEU A 207 10.86 -1.16 6.28
CA LEU A 207 9.67 -0.95 7.13
C LEU A 207 9.67 0.38 7.92
N PRO A 208 10.77 0.82 8.57
CA PRO A 208 10.77 2.12 9.23
C PRO A 208 10.56 3.31 8.29
N ASN A 209 11.10 3.24 7.07
CA ASN A 209 10.95 4.30 6.07
C ASN A 209 9.52 4.34 5.52
N ASP A 210 8.93 3.18 5.22
CA ASP A 210 7.52 3.06 4.81
C ASP A 210 6.58 3.69 5.87
N LEU A 211 6.75 3.32 7.14
CA LEU A 211 5.90 3.82 8.23
C LEU A 211 5.99 5.34 8.39
N ILE A 212 7.18 5.92 8.25
CA ILE A 212 7.37 7.38 8.25
C ILE A 212 6.74 8.01 7.01
N LYS A 213 6.99 7.44 5.83
CA LYS A 213 6.47 7.96 4.55
C LYS A 213 4.95 8.03 4.53
N ARG A 214 4.28 7.01 5.08
CA ARG A 214 2.81 6.96 5.21
C ARG A 214 2.26 7.85 6.33
N GLY A 215 3.13 8.48 7.13
CA GLY A 215 2.70 9.34 8.23
C GLY A 215 2.05 8.56 9.38
N VAL A 216 2.41 7.29 9.57
CA VAL A 216 1.92 6.45 10.69
C VAL A 216 3.00 6.21 11.77
N ALA A 217 4.19 6.77 11.57
CA ALA A 217 5.26 6.82 12.55
C ALA A 217 6.08 8.11 12.39
N VAL A 218 6.80 8.48 13.44
CA VAL A 218 7.75 9.59 13.44
C VAL A 218 9.13 9.11 13.88
N LYS A 219 10.19 9.79 13.43
CA LYS A 219 11.55 9.52 13.91
C LYS A 219 11.63 9.80 15.41
N ASP A 220 12.18 8.84 16.13
CA ASP A 220 12.40 8.92 17.57
C ASP A 220 13.67 8.14 17.92
N PRO A 221 14.83 8.81 18.02
CA PRO A 221 16.10 8.16 18.34
C PRO A 221 16.13 7.50 19.72
N SER A 222 15.17 7.83 20.61
CA SER A 222 15.06 7.20 21.92
C SER A 222 14.26 5.88 21.91
N SER A 223 13.53 5.61 20.82
CA SER A 223 12.80 4.37 20.61
C SER A 223 13.75 3.23 20.18
N PRO A 224 13.51 1.97 20.59
CA PRO A 224 14.34 0.82 20.22
C PRO A 224 14.58 0.67 18.71
N HIS A 225 13.58 1.04 17.91
CA HIS A 225 13.60 0.90 16.45
C HIS A 225 13.92 2.22 15.72
N GLY A 226 14.29 3.27 16.47
CA GLY A 226 14.57 4.61 15.93
C GLY A 226 13.34 5.39 15.44
N ILE A 227 12.14 4.81 15.60
CA ILE A 227 10.85 5.41 15.26
C ILE A 227 9.81 5.13 16.34
N ARG A 228 8.82 6.01 16.45
CA ARG A 228 7.65 5.84 17.32
C ARG A 228 6.39 5.79 16.47
N LEU A 229 5.58 4.75 16.66
CA LEU A 229 4.28 4.61 15.98
C LEU A 229 3.30 5.69 16.50
N LEU A 230 2.48 6.21 15.59
CA LEU A 230 1.39 7.14 15.91
C LEU A 230 0.08 6.42 16.24
N ILE A 231 -0.02 5.14 15.85
CA ILE A 231 -1.02 4.18 16.28
C ILE A 231 -0.25 3.14 17.10
N GLU A 232 -0.34 3.19 18.42
CA GLU A 232 0.49 2.37 19.32
C GLU A 232 0.25 0.88 19.11
N ASP A 233 -1.02 0.45 19.11
CA ASP A 233 -1.43 -0.92 18.81
C ASP A 233 -1.73 -1.07 17.31
N TYR A 234 -0.69 -0.98 16.48
CA TYR A 234 -0.75 -1.29 15.04
C TYR A 234 -0.02 -2.62 14.79
N PRO A 235 -0.74 -3.77 14.79
CA PRO A 235 -0.12 -5.09 14.86
C PRO A 235 0.90 -5.40 13.76
N TYR A 236 0.60 -5.05 12.51
CA TYR A 236 1.56 -5.24 11.41
C TYR A 236 2.86 -4.47 11.64
N ALA A 237 2.78 -3.23 12.10
CA ALA A 237 3.93 -2.37 12.28
C ALA A 237 4.74 -2.77 13.53
N SER A 238 4.07 -3.03 14.65
CA SER A 238 4.71 -3.48 15.89
C SER A 238 5.48 -4.78 15.67
N ASP A 239 4.82 -5.79 15.11
CA ASP A 239 5.42 -7.12 14.92
C ASP A 239 6.48 -7.07 13.81
N GLY A 240 6.21 -6.31 12.75
CA GLY A 240 7.14 -6.13 11.64
C GLY A 240 8.45 -5.49 12.07
N LEU A 241 8.43 -4.53 13.01
CA LEU A 241 9.63 -3.86 13.48
C LEU A 241 10.55 -4.80 14.26
N GLU A 242 10.00 -5.74 15.02
CA GLU A 242 10.79 -6.77 15.71
C GLU A 242 11.50 -7.68 14.71
N ILE A 243 10.79 -8.14 13.67
CA ILE A 243 11.38 -8.96 12.60
C ILE A 243 12.42 -8.17 11.81
N TRP A 244 12.14 -6.91 11.50
CA TRP A 244 13.09 -6.02 10.82
C TRP A 244 14.37 -5.84 11.62
N ALA A 245 14.28 -5.58 12.92
CA ALA A 245 15.44 -5.42 13.80
C ALA A 245 16.27 -6.70 13.88
N ALA A 246 15.63 -7.88 13.96
CA ALA A 246 16.31 -9.17 13.97
C ALA A 246 17.09 -9.42 12.66
N ILE A 247 16.46 -9.16 11.50
CA ILE A 247 17.10 -9.30 10.18
C ILE A 247 18.27 -8.32 10.04
N LYS A 248 18.06 -7.05 10.45
CA LYS A 248 19.10 -6.02 10.39
C LYS A 248 20.33 -6.43 11.21
N SER A 249 20.14 -6.85 12.46
CA SER A 249 21.22 -7.30 13.34
C SER A 249 22.00 -8.48 12.75
N TRP A 250 21.29 -9.48 12.22
CA TRP A 250 21.91 -10.63 11.55
C TRP A 250 22.73 -10.24 10.33
N VAL A 251 22.19 -9.38 9.46
CA VAL A 251 22.89 -8.90 8.25
C VAL A 251 24.10 -8.06 8.61
N GLU A 252 24.00 -7.18 9.61
CA GLU A 252 25.11 -6.36 10.10
C GLU A 252 26.26 -7.24 10.61
N GLU A 253 25.97 -8.25 11.44
CA GLU A 253 27.00 -9.18 11.94
C GLU A 253 27.65 -9.97 10.79
N TYR A 254 26.82 -10.51 9.88
CA TYR A 254 27.31 -11.31 8.75
C TYR A 254 28.19 -10.49 7.80
N VAL A 255 27.75 -9.29 7.39
CA VAL A 255 28.49 -8.44 6.45
C VAL A 255 29.81 -7.98 7.07
N ASN A 256 29.79 -7.56 8.36
CA ASN A 256 31.00 -7.16 9.08
C ASN A 256 32.01 -8.31 9.26
N PHE A 257 31.59 -9.57 9.14
CA PHE A 257 32.52 -10.70 9.15
C PHE A 257 33.40 -10.72 7.89
N TYR A 258 32.83 -10.49 6.71
CA TYR A 258 33.53 -10.57 5.42
C TYR A 258 34.14 -9.24 4.97
N TYR A 259 33.45 -8.11 5.21
CA TYR A 259 33.89 -6.78 4.79
C TYR A 259 34.28 -5.95 6.01
N LYS A 260 35.56 -5.59 6.13
CA LYS A 260 36.12 -4.87 7.29
C LYS A 260 36.19 -3.35 7.10
N SER A 261 35.86 -2.86 5.90
CA SER A 261 35.87 -1.45 5.56
C SER A 261 35.05 -1.18 4.30
N ASP A 262 34.61 0.06 4.14
CA ASP A 262 33.92 0.52 2.93
C ASP A 262 34.77 0.33 1.66
N ALA A 263 36.10 0.44 1.81
CA ALA A 263 37.04 0.19 0.72
C ALA A 263 37.00 -1.28 0.26
N ALA A 264 36.85 -2.24 1.19
CA ALA A 264 36.72 -3.65 0.83
C ALA A 264 35.42 -3.93 0.06
N ILE A 265 34.33 -3.25 0.41
CA ILE A 265 33.05 -3.33 -0.33
C ILE A 265 33.22 -2.75 -1.74
N THR A 266 33.83 -1.56 -1.83
CA THR A 266 34.01 -0.85 -3.12
C THR A 266 34.95 -1.58 -4.08
N GLN A 267 35.87 -2.40 -3.55
CA GLN A 267 36.84 -3.18 -4.33
C GLN A 267 36.32 -4.56 -4.72
N ASP A 268 35.15 -4.98 -4.22
CA ASP A 268 34.51 -6.21 -4.66
C ASP A 268 34.05 -6.06 -6.11
N ALA A 269 34.51 -6.96 -6.97
CA ALA A 269 34.36 -6.85 -8.42
C ALA A 269 33.22 -7.72 -8.98
N GLU A 270 32.67 -8.62 -8.16
CA GLU A 270 31.45 -9.39 -8.45
C GLU A 270 30.21 -8.53 -8.11
#